data_AF-A0A355F0G8-F1
#
_entry.id   AF-A0A355F0G8-F1
#
_cell.length_a   1.000
_cell.length_b   1.000
_cell.length_c   1.000
_cell.angle_alpha   90.00
_cell.angle_beta   90.00
_cell.angle_gamma   90.00
#
_symmetry.space_group_name_H-M   'P 1'
#
loop_
_entity.id
_entity.type
_entity.pdbx_description
1 polymer ?
#
loop_
_entity_poly.entity_id
_entity_poly.type
_entity_poly.pdbx_seq_one_letter_code
_entity_poly.pdbx_strand_id
1 'polypeptide(L)'
;CIYPMYDFAHPLSDAIEKITHSLCTLEFENNRDIYDWLVDTLEVPDPPRQTEFARLNMTYTVMSKRKLLQLVERKLVAGWDDPRLPTLSGLRRRGFTPAAIRDFCDRIGVAKANSTVDVTLLEHCQREDLNVRVPRVLCVLRPVKVVIENYPEDQVEELDAPFYPRDVPKEGSRTVPFSRVLYIERDDFAEVPPKGFHRLSPGREVRLRYAYIIRCESVVKDAAGEVIEIRCTYDPATRGGAAADGRKVPGTLHWVSAAHAVPVEVRIYDRLFQVERPDLEEAPFEELLNPQSLETLTGSLLEPAAADPALGDWLQFERQGYFFRDPVDSTPERLVFNRTVALRDSWAPEAQKAAAPAAASPAASASRAPKPPKETEAKAPEPLTAEELEQLAHL
;
A
#
# COMPACT_ATOMS: atom_id res chain seq x y z
N CYS A 1 17.66 44.75 18.68
CA CYS A 1 18.00 43.61 17.79
C CYS A 1 18.50 42.41 18.61
N ILE A 2 17.73 41.98 19.62
CA ILE A 2 18.06 40.82 20.46
C ILE A 2 16.93 39.80 20.33
N TYR A 3 17.26 38.51 20.30
CA TYR A 3 16.30 37.41 20.18
C TYR A 3 16.49 36.42 21.33
N PRO A 4 15.41 35.89 21.92
CA PRO A 4 15.50 34.91 22.99
C PRO A 4 15.97 33.54 22.47
N MET A 5 16.60 32.77 23.36
CA MET A 5 16.91 31.36 23.10
C MET A 5 15.66 30.49 23.29
N TYR A 6 15.67 29.28 22.73
CA TYR A 6 14.56 28.33 22.83
C TYR A 6 14.13 28.07 24.29
N ASP A 7 15.08 27.76 25.18
CA ASP A 7 14.78 27.46 26.59
C ASP A 7 14.21 28.65 27.38
N PHE A 8 14.38 29.88 26.89
CA PHE A 8 13.74 31.06 27.47
C PHE A 8 12.37 31.34 26.85
N ALA A 9 12.25 31.18 25.52
CA ALA A 9 11.02 31.48 24.81
C ALA A 9 9.93 30.42 25.01
N HIS A 10 10.29 29.14 24.97
CA HIS A 10 9.33 28.03 24.95
C HIS A 10 8.45 27.98 26.22
N PRO A 11 8.98 28.03 27.46
CA PRO A 11 8.13 27.98 28.66
C PRO A 11 7.24 29.22 28.80
N LEU A 12 7.73 30.39 28.38
CA LEU A 12 6.97 31.64 28.40
C LEU A 12 5.88 31.68 27.35
N SER A 13 6.14 31.15 26.15
CA SER A 13 5.11 30.98 25.12
C SER A 13 3.99 30.08 25.62
N ASP A 14 4.33 28.92 26.21
CA ASP A 14 3.35 28.01 26.80
C ASP A 14 2.51 28.69 27.90
N ALA A 15 3.16 29.45 28.78
CA ALA A 15 2.50 30.21 29.84
C ALA A 15 1.55 31.30 29.30
N ILE A 16 2.01 32.08 28.31
CA ILE A 16 1.21 33.16 27.69
C ILE A 16 -0.01 32.58 26.96
N GLU A 17 0.16 31.44 26.30
CA GLU A 17 -0.91 30.74 25.57
C GLU A 17 -1.78 29.86 26.49
N LYS A 18 -1.45 29.78 27.78
CA LYS A 18 -2.15 28.98 28.80
C LYS A 18 -2.20 27.49 28.46
N ILE A 19 -1.09 26.97 27.94
CA ILE A 19 -0.92 25.55 27.66
C ILE A 19 -0.99 24.78 28.99
N THR A 20 -1.73 23.67 29.01
CA THR A 20 -1.79 22.81 30.20
C THR A 20 -0.74 21.70 30.15
N HIS A 21 -0.56 21.11 28.96
CA HIS A 21 0.35 20.00 28.72
C HIS A 21 1.25 20.35 27.52
N SER A 22 2.50 20.71 27.80
CA SER A 22 3.50 20.95 26.78
C SER A 22 4.15 19.63 26.40
N LEU A 23 3.75 19.08 25.25
CA LEU A 23 4.20 17.76 24.80
C LEU A 23 5.42 17.90 23.88
N CYS A 24 6.55 17.34 24.29
CA CYS A 24 7.80 17.38 23.52
C CYS A 24 8.46 16.00 23.44
N THR A 25 9.57 15.88 22.71
CA THR A 25 10.29 14.60 22.61
C THR A 25 11.34 14.47 23.70
N LEU A 26 11.79 13.23 23.98
CA LEU A 26 12.79 12.92 25.01
C LEU A 26 14.11 13.70 24.89
N GLU A 27 14.44 14.24 23.71
CA GLU A 27 15.60 15.13 23.55
C GLU A 27 15.57 16.36 24.46
N PHE A 28 14.41 16.76 24.98
CA PHE A 28 14.23 17.92 25.87
C PHE A 28 13.99 17.54 27.34
N GLU A 29 14.20 16.28 27.72
CA GLU A 29 14.00 15.82 29.10
C GLU A 29 14.88 16.60 30.10
N ASN A 30 16.17 16.78 29.78
CA ASN A 30 17.08 17.57 30.61
C ASN A 30 16.73 19.08 30.61
N ASN A 31 16.08 19.58 29.55
CA ASN A 31 15.68 20.99 29.44
C ASN A 31 14.51 21.32 30.35
N ARG A 32 13.78 20.32 30.85
CA ARG A 32 12.68 20.50 31.79
C ARG A 32 13.09 21.26 33.04
N ASP A 33 14.29 21.01 33.58
CA ASP A 33 14.76 21.70 34.78
C ASP A 33 14.86 23.23 34.55
N ILE A 34 15.21 23.65 33.33
CA ILE A 34 15.25 25.07 32.93
C ILE A 34 13.83 25.60 32.70
N TYR A 35 12.97 24.78 32.09
CA TYR A 35 11.55 25.09 31.88
C TYR A 35 10.86 25.40 33.21
N ASP A 36 10.93 24.46 34.16
CA ASP A 36 10.29 24.56 35.47
C ASP A 36 10.89 25.73 36.27
N TRP A 37 12.23 25.87 36.27
CA TRP A 37 12.90 27.00 36.92
C TRP A 37 12.38 28.36 36.42
N LEU A 38 12.19 28.52 35.11
CA LEU A 38 11.78 29.81 34.53
C LEU A 38 10.34 30.15 34.91
N VAL A 39 9.45 29.18 34.82
CA VAL A 39 8.02 29.34 35.11
C VAL A 39 7.80 29.59 36.61
N ASP A 40 8.54 28.89 37.49
CA ASP A 40 8.52 29.09 38.94
C ASP A 40 9.09 30.45 39.35
N THR A 41 10.24 30.84 38.78
CA THR A 41 10.92 32.10 39.13
C THR A 41 10.09 33.32 38.75
N LEU A 42 9.28 33.22 37.69
CA LEU A 42 8.41 34.29 37.23
C LEU A 42 7.01 34.24 37.84
N GLU A 43 6.77 33.32 38.77
CA GLU A 43 5.50 33.16 39.49
C GLU A 43 4.31 33.06 38.53
N VAL A 44 4.49 32.31 37.43
CA VAL A 44 3.46 32.15 36.40
C VAL A 44 2.22 31.49 37.02
N PRO A 45 1.03 32.12 36.90
CA PRO A 45 -0.21 31.51 37.39
C PRO A 45 -0.58 30.30 36.51
N ASP A 46 -1.00 29.21 37.16
CA ASP A 46 -1.36 27.93 36.51
C ASP A 46 -0.29 27.43 35.54
N PRO A 47 0.91 27.10 36.04
CA PRO A 47 2.09 26.85 35.21
C PRO A 47 1.89 25.64 34.27
N PRO A 48 2.28 25.75 32.99
CA PRO A 48 2.24 24.65 32.03
C PRO A 48 3.15 23.50 32.49
N ARG A 49 2.81 22.26 32.12
CA ARG A 49 3.61 21.07 32.48
C ARG A 49 4.22 20.42 31.26
N GLN A 50 5.55 20.32 31.22
CA GLN A 50 6.26 19.61 30.17
C GLN A 50 6.15 18.08 30.36
N THR A 51 5.75 17.37 29.30
CA THR A 51 5.72 15.90 29.26
C THR A 51 6.38 15.40 27.99
N GLU A 52 7.38 14.54 28.12
CA GLU A 52 8.11 14.00 26.99
C GLU A 52 7.57 12.65 26.53
N PHE A 53 7.71 12.38 25.24
CA PHE A 53 7.49 11.07 24.65
C PHE A 53 8.64 10.70 23.69
N ALA A 54 8.82 9.41 23.44
CA ALA A 54 9.81 8.92 22.50
C ALA A 54 9.43 9.32 21.07
N ARG A 55 10.41 9.84 20.34
CA ARG A 55 10.23 10.17 18.92
C ARG A 55 10.01 8.93 18.07
N LEU A 56 9.25 9.10 16.99
CA LEU A 56 9.13 8.07 15.95
C LEU A 56 10.47 7.90 15.22
N ASN A 57 10.91 6.65 15.10
CA ASN A 57 11.92 6.22 14.13
C ASN A 57 11.36 5.03 13.34
N MET A 58 11.69 4.97 12.05
CA MET A 58 11.24 3.90 11.15
C MET A 58 12.42 3.20 10.49
N THR A 59 12.29 1.89 10.26
CA THR A 59 13.27 1.13 9.48
C THR A 59 13.37 1.63 8.03
N TYR A 60 14.52 1.41 7.40
CA TYR A 60 14.84 1.74 6.00
C TYR A 60 14.62 3.22 5.62
N THR A 61 14.63 4.11 6.61
CA THR A 61 14.26 5.53 6.48
C THR A 61 15.16 6.39 7.36
N VAL A 62 15.38 7.65 6.98
CA VAL A 62 16.03 8.66 7.84
C VAL A 62 15.04 9.76 8.22
N MET A 63 14.95 10.08 9.52
CA MET A 63 14.01 11.10 10.03
C MET A 63 14.67 12.45 10.35
N SER A 64 16.00 12.50 10.43
CA SER A 64 16.68 13.75 10.82
C SER A 64 16.66 14.77 9.67
N LYS A 65 16.29 16.02 9.99
CA LYS A 65 16.27 17.13 9.03
C LYS A 65 17.61 17.32 8.31
N ARG A 66 18.73 17.20 9.04
CA ARG A 66 20.08 17.31 8.46
C ARG A 66 20.33 16.24 7.38
N LYS A 67 19.98 14.98 7.65
CA LYS A 67 20.14 13.88 6.69
C LYS A 67 19.20 14.02 5.49
N LEU A 68 17.94 14.40 5.72
CA LEU A 68 16.98 14.66 4.64
C LEU A 68 17.42 15.82 3.74
N LEU A 69 17.94 16.91 4.32
CA LEU A 69 18.48 18.04 3.57
C LEU A 69 19.64 17.60 2.66
N GLN A 70 20.53 16.74 3.15
CA GLN A 70 21.64 16.20 2.33
C GLN A 70 21.13 15.39 1.14
N LEU A 71 20.11 14.55 1.31
CA LEU A 71 19.50 13.80 0.19
C LEU A 71 18.99 14.75 -0.90
N VAL A 72 18.34 15.85 -0.51
CA VAL A 72 17.77 16.84 -1.43
C VAL A 72 18.87 17.69 -2.10
N GLU A 73 19.78 18.28 -1.32
CA GLU A 73 20.85 19.15 -1.84
C GLU A 73 21.81 18.41 -2.78
N ARG A 74 22.09 17.13 -2.48
CA ARG A 74 22.91 16.26 -3.33
C ARG A 74 22.15 15.64 -4.50
N LYS A 75 20.85 15.95 -4.66
CA LYS A 75 19.99 15.42 -5.73
C LYS A 75 19.92 13.90 -5.78
N LEU A 76 20.00 13.25 -4.62
CA LEU A 76 19.78 11.81 -4.48
C LEU A 76 18.27 11.46 -4.54
N VAL A 77 17.43 12.47 -4.33
CA VAL A 77 15.98 12.47 -4.50
C VAL A 77 15.56 13.71 -5.29
N ALA A 78 14.36 13.68 -5.87
CA ALA A 78 13.87 14.75 -6.74
C ALA A 78 13.55 16.07 -6.01
N GLY A 79 13.28 16.00 -4.71
CA GLY A 79 12.90 17.14 -3.88
C GLY A 79 12.33 16.72 -2.53
N TRP A 80 11.83 17.68 -1.76
CA TRP A 80 11.21 17.43 -0.45
C TRP A 80 9.86 16.69 -0.53
N ASP A 81 9.23 16.68 -1.70
CA ASP A 81 8.00 15.96 -2.01
C ASP A 81 8.25 14.66 -2.79
N ASP A 82 9.51 14.22 -2.92
CA ASP A 82 9.82 12.92 -3.56
C ASP A 82 9.08 11.79 -2.81
N PRO A 83 8.32 10.92 -3.52
CA PRO A 83 7.55 9.82 -2.91
C PRO A 83 8.36 8.82 -2.07
N ARG A 84 9.70 8.80 -2.20
CA ARG A 84 10.59 7.94 -1.41
C ARG A 84 10.95 8.55 -0.06
N LEU A 85 10.70 9.85 0.14
CA LEU A 85 10.99 10.51 1.42
C LEU A 85 9.86 10.31 2.43
N PRO A 86 10.18 10.23 3.74
CA PRO A 86 9.19 10.13 4.82
C PRO A 86 8.55 11.48 5.18
N THR A 87 8.67 12.49 4.33
CA THR A 87 8.00 13.77 4.54
C THR A 87 6.51 13.62 4.29
N LEU A 88 5.68 14.42 4.97
CA LEU A 88 4.24 14.42 4.72
C LEU A 88 3.91 14.78 3.26
N SER A 89 4.70 15.67 2.64
CA SER A 89 4.60 16.00 1.22
C SER A 89 4.94 14.81 0.33
N GLY A 90 6.03 14.09 0.62
CA GLY A 90 6.43 12.88 -0.11
C GLY A 90 5.41 11.76 0.01
N LEU A 91 4.97 11.46 1.23
CA LEU A 91 3.92 10.48 1.49
C LEU A 91 2.60 10.83 0.79
N ARG A 92 2.19 12.11 0.83
CA ARG A 92 1.00 12.58 0.10
C ARG A 92 1.16 12.40 -1.41
N ARG A 93 2.31 12.76 -2.00
CA ARG A 93 2.58 12.59 -3.44
C ARG A 93 2.68 11.11 -3.84
N ARG A 94 3.16 10.24 -2.93
CA ARG A 94 3.12 8.78 -3.08
C ARG A 94 1.69 8.22 -3.09
N GLY A 95 0.74 8.95 -2.53
CA GLY A 95 -0.66 8.56 -2.42
C GLY A 95 -1.07 8.02 -1.05
N PHE A 96 -0.28 8.25 0.01
CA PHE A 96 -0.72 7.93 1.37
C PHE A 96 -1.91 8.81 1.77
N THR A 97 -2.89 8.19 2.41
CA THR A 97 -4.06 8.94 2.89
C THR A 97 -3.81 9.50 4.29
N PRO A 98 -4.41 10.65 4.63
CA PRO A 98 -4.37 11.15 6.01
C PRO A 98 -4.97 10.16 7.01
N ALA A 99 -5.94 9.33 6.59
CA ALA A 99 -6.56 8.32 7.44
C ALA A 99 -5.56 7.21 7.80
N ALA A 100 -4.83 6.68 6.83
CA ALA A 100 -3.81 5.66 7.06
C ALA A 100 -2.67 6.15 7.95
N ILE A 101 -2.23 7.41 7.80
CA ILE A 101 -1.18 7.99 8.65
C ILE A 101 -1.66 8.12 10.11
N ARG A 102 -2.92 8.53 10.33
CA ARG A 102 -3.48 8.60 11.69
C ARG A 102 -3.63 7.22 12.31
N ASP A 103 -4.17 6.24 11.58
CA ASP A 103 -4.27 4.85 12.03
C ASP A 103 -2.88 4.27 12.38
N PHE A 104 -1.86 4.58 11.57
CA PHE A 104 -0.48 4.22 11.89
C PHE A 104 -0.01 4.82 13.22
N CYS A 105 -0.22 6.13 13.44
CA CYS A 105 0.12 6.80 14.69
C CYS A 105 -0.64 6.21 15.90
N ASP A 106 -1.91 5.85 15.72
CA ASP A 106 -2.73 5.25 16.78
C ASP A 106 -2.22 3.86 17.16
N ARG A 107 -1.81 3.04 16.18
CA ARG A 107 -1.31 1.66 16.41
C ARG A 107 0.06 1.61 17.07
N ILE A 108 0.97 2.52 16.73
CA ILE A 108 2.30 2.56 17.36
C ILE A 108 2.24 3.05 18.80
N GLY A 109 1.19 3.82 19.14
CA GLY A 109 0.99 4.40 20.45
C GLY A 109 2.02 5.45 20.84
N VAL A 110 1.94 5.90 22.09
CA VAL A 110 2.84 6.90 22.67
C VAL A 110 3.46 6.32 23.93
N ALA A 111 4.80 6.29 23.99
CA ALA A 111 5.55 5.76 25.12
C ALA A 111 6.80 6.60 25.37
N LYS A 112 7.42 6.46 26.56
CA LYS A 112 8.72 7.06 26.89
C LYS A 112 9.91 6.17 26.47
N ALA A 113 9.68 4.96 25.99
CA ALA A 113 10.75 4.08 25.53
C ALA A 113 11.03 4.32 24.04
N ASN A 114 12.29 4.58 23.69
CA ASN A 114 12.70 4.68 22.29
C ASN A 114 12.52 3.32 21.59
N SER A 115 11.83 3.34 20.46
CA SER A 115 11.63 2.18 19.60
C SER A 115 11.82 2.55 18.14
N THR A 116 12.04 1.55 17.29
CA THR A 116 12.03 1.70 15.84
C THR A 116 10.92 0.85 15.29
N VAL A 117 10.01 1.49 14.55
CA VAL A 117 8.85 0.84 13.96
C VAL A 117 9.23 0.34 12.57
N ASP A 118 8.76 -0.86 12.22
CA ASP A 118 8.94 -1.36 10.86
C ASP A 118 8.06 -0.56 9.88
N VAL A 119 8.65 -0.08 8.78
CA VAL A 119 7.96 0.64 7.69
C VAL A 119 6.79 -0.17 7.10
N THR A 120 6.85 -1.50 7.22
CA THR A 120 5.79 -2.41 6.75
C THR A 120 4.45 -2.19 7.48
N LEU A 121 4.46 -1.67 8.72
CA LEU A 121 3.26 -1.33 9.46
C LEU A 121 2.55 -0.11 8.85
N LEU A 122 3.30 0.92 8.44
CA LEU A 122 2.75 2.08 7.74
C LEU A 122 2.13 1.67 6.40
N GLU A 123 2.80 0.79 5.66
CA GLU A 123 2.27 0.20 4.43
C GLU A 123 1.02 -0.64 4.66
N HIS A 124 0.92 -1.30 5.82
CA HIS A 124 -0.24 -2.09 6.20
C HIS A 124 -1.46 -1.21 6.46
N CYS A 125 -1.33 -0.14 7.25
CA CYS A 125 -2.40 0.84 7.48
C CYS A 125 -2.91 1.42 6.14
N GLN A 126 -1.99 1.72 5.22
CA GLN A 126 -2.35 2.20 3.89
C GLN A 126 -3.10 1.16 3.05
N ARG A 127 -2.67 -0.11 3.08
CA ARG A 127 -3.37 -1.20 2.39
C ARG A 127 -4.79 -1.37 2.92
N GLU A 128 -4.99 -1.29 4.23
CA GLU A 128 -6.30 -1.44 4.85
C GLU A 128 -7.26 -0.30 4.48
N ASP A 129 -6.80 0.96 4.55
CA ASP A 129 -7.63 2.11 4.15
C ASP A 129 -8.00 2.05 2.65
N LEU A 130 -7.06 1.71 1.77
CA LEU A 130 -7.35 1.68 0.33
C LEU A 130 -8.19 0.49 -0.10
N ASN A 131 -8.07 -0.68 0.54
CA ASN A 131 -8.77 -1.92 0.14
C ASN A 131 -10.29 -1.76 0.06
N VAL A 132 -10.87 -0.93 0.95
CA VAL A 132 -12.32 -0.68 1.01
C VAL A 132 -12.74 0.61 0.30
N ARG A 133 -11.78 1.42 -0.14
CA ARG A 133 -12.03 2.76 -0.68
C ARG A 133 -11.99 2.80 -2.20
N VAL A 134 -11.02 2.13 -2.82
CA VAL A 134 -10.63 2.43 -4.20
C VAL A 134 -11.24 1.45 -5.22
N PRO A 135 -11.57 1.92 -6.43
CA PRO A 135 -12.01 1.05 -7.51
C PRO A 135 -10.86 0.19 -8.02
N ARG A 136 -11.20 -1.04 -8.45
CA ARG A 136 -10.29 -2.02 -9.06
C ARG A 136 -10.38 -1.95 -10.57
N VAL A 137 -9.22 -1.82 -11.18
CA VAL A 137 -9.05 -1.62 -12.62
C VAL A 137 -7.96 -2.55 -13.16
N LEU A 138 -7.97 -2.78 -14.46
CA LEU A 138 -6.95 -3.57 -15.14
C LEU A 138 -5.85 -2.65 -15.69
N CYS A 139 -4.61 -2.91 -15.30
CA CYS A 139 -3.43 -2.28 -15.88
C CYS A 139 -2.33 -3.33 -16.02
N VAL A 140 -1.74 -3.40 -17.20
CA VAL A 140 -0.60 -4.27 -17.51
C VAL A 140 0.67 -3.42 -17.45
N LEU A 141 1.55 -3.72 -16.50
CA LEU A 141 2.76 -2.93 -16.26
C LEU A 141 3.85 -3.26 -17.27
N ARG A 142 4.05 -4.55 -17.57
CA ARG A 142 5.06 -5.06 -18.49
C ARG A 142 4.40 -5.88 -19.59
N PRO A 143 3.90 -5.25 -20.66
CA PRO A 143 3.10 -5.95 -21.65
C PRO A 143 3.88 -7.02 -22.41
N VAL A 144 3.23 -8.18 -22.59
CA VAL A 144 3.52 -9.16 -23.62
C VAL A 144 2.25 -9.41 -24.44
N LYS A 145 2.40 -9.42 -25.78
CA LYS A 145 1.27 -9.50 -26.70
C LYS A 145 0.68 -10.90 -26.69
N VAL A 146 -0.65 -10.98 -26.66
CA VAL A 146 -1.41 -12.23 -26.81
C VAL A 146 -2.35 -12.08 -28.00
N VAL A 147 -2.38 -13.06 -28.91
CA VAL A 147 -3.31 -13.10 -30.04
C VAL A 147 -4.21 -14.32 -29.89
N ILE A 148 -5.53 -14.09 -29.82
CA ILE A 148 -6.55 -15.13 -29.72
C ILE A 148 -6.94 -15.60 -31.13
N GLU A 149 -6.35 -16.69 -31.60
CA GLU A 149 -6.41 -17.13 -33.00
C GLU A 149 -7.82 -17.46 -33.50
N ASN A 150 -8.68 -17.98 -32.63
CA ASN A 150 -10.08 -18.31 -32.96
C ASN A 150 -11.08 -17.20 -32.60
N TYR A 151 -10.63 -15.98 -32.27
CA TYR A 151 -11.49 -14.79 -32.11
C TYR A 151 -11.52 -13.96 -33.41
N PRO A 152 -12.69 -13.49 -33.90
CA PRO A 152 -12.78 -12.72 -35.14
C PRO A 152 -11.97 -11.42 -35.11
N GLU A 153 -11.33 -11.05 -36.23
CA GLU A 153 -10.35 -9.95 -36.26
C GLU A 153 -10.96 -8.58 -35.94
N ASP A 154 -12.15 -8.28 -36.47
CA ASP A 154 -12.82 -7.00 -36.33
C ASP A 154 -13.88 -6.97 -35.21
N GLN A 155 -13.96 -8.03 -34.41
CA GLN A 155 -14.92 -8.09 -33.32
C GLN A 155 -14.34 -7.44 -32.06
N VAL A 156 -15.15 -6.57 -31.44
CA VAL A 156 -14.93 -6.04 -30.11
C VAL A 156 -16.16 -6.33 -29.27
N GLU A 157 -15.94 -6.83 -28.07
CA GLU A 157 -17.00 -7.15 -27.12
C GLU A 157 -16.80 -6.37 -25.82
N GLU A 158 -17.84 -5.68 -25.38
CA GLU A 158 -17.82 -4.96 -24.10
C GLU A 158 -18.21 -5.93 -22.96
N LEU A 159 -17.26 -6.19 -22.06
CA LEU A 159 -17.46 -7.06 -20.91
C LEU A 159 -17.73 -6.22 -19.66
N ASP A 160 -18.78 -6.56 -18.90
CA ASP A 160 -19.07 -5.89 -17.63
C ASP A 160 -18.09 -6.35 -16.53
N ALA A 161 -17.49 -5.39 -15.85
CA ALA A 161 -16.52 -5.60 -14.79
C ALA A 161 -16.83 -4.71 -13.57
N PRO A 162 -17.09 -5.28 -12.38
CA PRO A 162 -17.33 -4.49 -11.18
C PRO A 162 -16.06 -3.76 -10.77
N PHE A 163 -16.20 -2.53 -10.27
CA PHE A 163 -15.09 -1.78 -9.66
C PHE A 163 -14.75 -2.32 -8.28
N TYR A 164 -15.73 -2.82 -7.55
CA TYR A 164 -15.56 -3.26 -6.17
C TYR A 164 -15.86 -4.75 -6.04
N PRO A 165 -15.13 -5.48 -5.17
CA PRO A 165 -15.48 -6.85 -4.88
C PRO A 165 -16.74 -6.92 -4.00
N ARG A 166 -17.24 -8.14 -3.81
CA ARG A 166 -18.46 -8.39 -3.02
C ARG A 166 -18.34 -8.00 -1.53
N ASP A 167 -17.13 -8.00 -0.98
CA ASP A 167 -16.86 -7.67 0.43
C ASP A 167 -16.77 -6.16 0.70
N VAL A 168 -16.72 -5.33 -0.35
CA VAL A 168 -16.68 -3.87 -0.21
C VAL A 168 -18.11 -3.34 -0.41
N PRO A 169 -18.67 -2.56 0.55
CA PRO A 169 -20.04 -2.04 0.48
C PRO A 169 -20.14 -0.83 -0.46
N LYS A 170 -19.69 -0.99 -1.70
CA LYS A 170 -19.76 0.00 -2.78
C LYS A 170 -20.22 -0.67 -4.05
N GLU A 171 -21.05 0.04 -4.80
CA GLU A 171 -21.52 -0.39 -6.10
C GLU A 171 -20.78 0.35 -7.22
N GLY A 172 -20.91 -0.17 -8.44
CA GLY A 172 -20.31 0.40 -9.63
C GLY A 172 -19.64 -0.67 -10.49
N SER A 173 -19.85 -0.56 -11.80
CA SER A 173 -19.19 -1.37 -12.82
C SER A 173 -18.76 -0.49 -13.98
N ARG A 174 -17.99 -1.09 -14.89
CA ARG A 174 -17.56 -0.49 -16.15
C ARG A 174 -17.59 -1.55 -17.24
N THR A 175 -17.53 -1.09 -18.47
CA THR A 175 -17.23 -1.99 -19.59
C THR A 175 -15.73 -2.06 -19.84
N VAL A 176 -15.26 -3.25 -20.17
CA VAL A 176 -13.88 -3.54 -20.54
C VAL A 176 -13.89 -4.14 -21.94
N PRO A 177 -13.27 -3.49 -22.94
CA PRO A 177 -13.28 -3.99 -24.31
C PRO A 177 -12.41 -5.24 -24.41
N PHE A 178 -12.97 -6.31 -24.96
CA PHE A 178 -12.29 -7.55 -25.33
C PHE A 178 -12.13 -7.60 -26.84
N SER A 179 -10.95 -7.99 -27.32
CA SER A 179 -10.67 -8.12 -28.75
C SER A 179 -9.70 -9.27 -29.02
N ARG A 180 -9.42 -9.54 -30.30
CA ARG A 180 -8.48 -10.58 -30.72
C ARG A 180 -7.07 -10.38 -30.17
N VAL A 181 -6.62 -9.14 -30.00
CA VAL A 181 -5.24 -8.82 -29.58
C VAL A 181 -5.26 -8.18 -28.20
N LEU A 182 -4.62 -8.84 -27.25
CA LEU A 182 -4.57 -8.45 -25.85
C LEU A 182 -3.12 -8.27 -25.39
N TYR A 183 -2.94 -7.62 -24.24
CA TYR A 183 -1.71 -7.66 -23.47
C TYR A 183 -1.97 -8.26 -22.09
N ILE A 184 -1.00 -9.04 -21.62
CA ILE A 184 -0.91 -9.55 -20.24
C ILE A 184 0.45 -9.16 -19.66
N GLU A 185 0.68 -9.41 -18.37
CA GLU A 185 2.02 -9.23 -17.81
C GLU A 185 3.00 -10.25 -18.39
N ARG A 186 4.22 -9.80 -18.67
CA ARG A 186 5.34 -10.67 -19.03
C ARG A 186 5.56 -11.77 -18.00
N ASP A 187 5.43 -11.46 -16.71
CA ASP A 187 5.63 -12.41 -15.60
C ASP A 187 4.49 -13.42 -15.43
N ASP A 188 3.38 -13.24 -16.17
CA ASP A 188 2.27 -14.20 -16.21
C ASP A 188 2.47 -15.31 -17.26
N PHE A 189 3.57 -15.27 -18.00
CA PHE A 189 3.92 -16.32 -18.96
C PHE A 189 5.28 -16.95 -18.63
N ALA A 190 5.35 -18.28 -18.72
CA ALA A 190 6.62 -19.02 -18.65
C ALA A 190 6.59 -20.23 -19.58
N GLU A 191 7.56 -20.35 -20.47
CA GLU A 191 7.70 -21.54 -21.33
C GLU A 191 7.98 -22.79 -20.52
N VAL A 192 8.89 -22.67 -19.55
CA VAL A 192 9.21 -23.72 -18.57
C VAL A 192 8.68 -23.27 -17.21
N PRO A 193 7.44 -23.62 -16.85
CA PRO A 193 6.81 -23.12 -15.64
C PRO A 193 7.50 -23.68 -14.39
N PRO A 194 7.95 -22.83 -13.43
CA PRO A 194 8.47 -23.32 -12.17
C PRO A 194 7.39 -24.03 -11.34
N LYS A 195 7.81 -24.79 -10.33
CA LYS A 195 6.87 -25.47 -9.41
C LYS A 195 5.93 -24.44 -8.76
N GLY A 196 4.63 -24.71 -8.77
CA GLY A 196 3.61 -23.78 -8.23
C GLY A 196 3.24 -22.62 -9.17
N PHE A 197 3.70 -22.62 -10.42
CA PHE A 197 3.29 -21.62 -11.41
C PHE A 197 1.90 -21.93 -11.96
N HIS A 198 0.93 -21.11 -11.56
CA HIS A 198 -0.49 -21.25 -11.91
C HIS A 198 -0.94 -20.31 -13.04
N ARG A 199 0.00 -19.69 -13.78
CA ARG A 199 -0.29 -18.78 -14.90
C ARG A 199 -0.10 -19.48 -16.24
N LEU A 200 0.04 -18.71 -17.32
CA LEU A 200 0.01 -19.21 -18.69
C LEU A 200 1.35 -19.86 -19.06
N SER A 201 1.29 -21.03 -19.68
CA SER A 201 2.45 -21.72 -20.27
C SER A 201 1.97 -22.54 -21.47
N PRO A 202 2.85 -23.00 -22.37
CA PRO A 202 2.47 -23.82 -23.51
C PRO A 202 1.56 -25.00 -23.11
N GLY A 203 0.43 -25.14 -23.79
CA GLY A 203 -0.58 -26.18 -23.55
C GLY A 203 -1.44 -26.01 -22.29
N ARG A 204 -1.22 -24.98 -21.46
CA ARG A 204 -2.02 -24.71 -20.26
C ARG A 204 -3.11 -23.68 -20.51
N GLU A 205 -4.17 -23.83 -19.73
CA GLU A 205 -5.31 -22.93 -19.70
C GLU A 205 -5.26 -21.98 -18.51
N VAL A 206 -5.71 -20.75 -18.71
CA VAL A 206 -5.82 -19.74 -17.66
C VAL A 206 -7.07 -18.90 -17.88
N ARG A 207 -7.65 -18.36 -16.80
CA ARG A 207 -8.76 -17.41 -16.90
C ARG A 207 -8.25 -16.00 -17.11
N LEU A 208 -8.85 -15.27 -18.04
CA LEU A 208 -8.75 -13.82 -18.11
C LEU A 208 -9.82 -13.21 -17.19
N ARG A 209 -9.42 -12.26 -16.35
CA ARG A 209 -10.29 -11.58 -15.38
C ARG A 209 -11.50 -10.97 -16.11
N TYR A 210 -12.71 -11.23 -15.61
CA TYR A 210 -14.00 -10.80 -16.21
C TYR A 210 -14.32 -11.32 -17.62
N ALA A 211 -13.47 -12.19 -18.18
CA ALA A 211 -13.56 -12.65 -19.55
C ALA A 211 -13.54 -14.19 -19.63
N TYR A 212 -12.89 -14.71 -20.67
CA TYR A 212 -12.85 -16.11 -21.06
C TYR A 212 -11.68 -16.88 -20.45
N ILE A 213 -11.75 -18.21 -20.56
CA ILE A 213 -10.57 -19.07 -20.44
C ILE A 213 -9.84 -19.09 -21.78
N ILE A 214 -8.52 -18.93 -21.73
CA ILE A 214 -7.64 -19.05 -22.89
C ILE A 214 -6.64 -20.19 -22.70
N ARG A 215 -6.20 -20.79 -23.81
CA ARG A 215 -5.16 -21.82 -23.85
C ARG A 215 -4.00 -21.36 -24.71
N CYS A 216 -2.77 -21.48 -24.21
CA CYS A 216 -1.58 -21.18 -25.01
C CYS A 216 -1.31 -22.31 -26.01
N GLU A 217 -1.26 -21.98 -27.29
CA GLU A 217 -0.95 -22.93 -28.38
C GLU A 217 0.52 -22.85 -28.78
N SER A 218 1.03 -21.63 -29.00
CA SER A 218 2.42 -21.42 -29.43
C SER A 218 2.95 -20.05 -29.02
N VAL A 219 4.25 -19.84 -29.20
CA VAL A 219 4.94 -18.57 -28.91
C VAL A 219 5.77 -18.13 -30.11
N VAL A 220 5.83 -16.82 -30.32
CA VAL A 220 6.74 -16.18 -31.27
C VAL A 220 7.85 -15.50 -30.48
N LYS A 221 9.07 -15.75 -30.90
CA LYS A 221 10.29 -15.20 -30.30
C LYS A 221 10.99 -14.24 -31.25
N ASP A 222 11.70 -13.29 -30.70
CA ASP A 222 12.63 -12.45 -31.47
C ASP A 222 13.97 -13.18 -31.73
N ALA A 223 14.91 -12.46 -32.34
CA ALA A 223 16.25 -12.98 -32.63
C ALA A 223 17.09 -13.26 -31.38
N ALA A 224 16.77 -12.65 -30.23
CA ALA A 224 17.43 -12.90 -28.95
C ALA A 224 16.82 -14.09 -28.19
N GLY A 225 15.70 -14.65 -28.69
CA GLY A 225 14.98 -15.75 -28.06
C GLY A 225 13.93 -15.29 -27.05
N GLU A 226 13.67 -13.98 -26.95
CA GLU A 226 12.67 -13.42 -26.05
C GLU A 226 11.26 -13.57 -26.62
N VAL A 227 10.31 -13.92 -25.77
CA VAL A 227 8.91 -14.06 -26.16
C VAL A 227 8.30 -12.68 -26.39
N ILE A 228 7.91 -12.43 -27.64
CA ILE A 228 7.30 -11.17 -28.07
C ILE A 228 5.79 -11.30 -28.29
N GLU A 229 5.31 -12.52 -28.55
CA GLU A 229 3.89 -12.79 -28.81
C GLU A 229 3.52 -14.21 -28.41
N ILE A 230 2.35 -14.35 -27.78
CA ILE A 230 1.79 -15.62 -27.34
C ILE A 230 0.51 -15.87 -28.15
N ARG A 231 0.45 -17.01 -28.83
CA ARG A 231 -0.72 -17.43 -29.62
C ARG A 231 -1.59 -18.32 -28.77
N CYS A 232 -2.85 -17.93 -28.61
CA CYS A 232 -3.81 -18.62 -27.77
C CYS A 232 -5.10 -18.92 -28.53
N THR A 233 -5.85 -19.90 -28.04
CA THR A 233 -7.28 -20.03 -28.34
C THR A 233 -8.10 -19.64 -27.11
N TYR A 234 -9.36 -19.25 -27.30
CA TYR A 234 -10.31 -19.04 -26.21
C TYR A 234 -11.47 -20.03 -26.27
N ASP A 235 -12.11 -20.29 -25.14
CA ASP A 235 -13.37 -21.03 -25.06
C ASP A 235 -14.58 -20.08 -24.99
N PRO A 236 -15.43 -20.00 -26.04
CA PRO A 236 -16.63 -19.16 -26.05
C PRO A 236 -17.63 -19.46 -24.94
N ALA A 237 -17.66 -20.70 -24.41
CA ALA A 237 -18.60 -21.14 -23.38
C ALA A 237 -18.22 -20.69 -21.96
N THR A 238 -17.16 -19.90 -21.79
CA THR A 238 -16.58 -19.56 -20.47
C THR A 238 -16.71 -18.10 -20.06
N ARG A 239 -17.55 -17.33 -20.78
CA ARG A 239 -17.80 -15.90 -20.52
C ARG A 239 -18.24 -15.67 -19.07
N GLY A 240 -17.56 -14.78 -18.35
CA GLY A 240 -18.06 -14.14 -17.13
C GLY A 240 -18.27 -15.04 -15.89
N GLY A 241 -17.93 -16.32 -15.94
CA GLY A 241 -18.21 -17.24 -14.82
C GLY A 241 -17.58 -18.62 -14.95
N ALA A 242 -17.95 -19.55 -14.07
CA ALA A 242 -17.46 -20.93 -14.09
C ALA A 242 -17.69 -21.59 -15.46
N ALA A 243 -16.72 -22.39 -15.92
CA ALA A 243 -16.87 -23.12 -17.17
C ALA A 243 -18.05 -24.09 -17.06
N ALA A 244 -18.88 -24.17 -18.11
CA ALA A 244 -20.10 -25.00 -18.11
C ALA A 244 -19.82 -26.49 -17.94
N ASP A 245 -18.61 -26.94 -18.33
CA ASP A 245 -18.10 -28.30 -18.17
C ASP A 245 -17.51 -28.58 -16.77
N GLY A 246 -17.53 -27.59 -15.86
CA GLY A 246 -17.05 -27.72 -14.49
C GLY A 246 -15.52 -27.70 -14.34
N ARG A 247 -14.75 -27.49 -15.42
CA ARG A 247 -13.29 -27.51 -15.33
C ARG A 247 -12.75 -26.31 -14.54
N LYS A 248 -11.80 -26.60 -13.65
CA LYS A 248 -11.13 -25.59 -12.83
C LYS A 248 -9.79 -25.25 -13.44
N VAL A 249 -9.63 -23.98 -13.82
CA VAL A 249 -8.33 -23.42 -14.20
C VAL A 249 -7.62 -22.85 -12.97
N PRO A 250 -6.31 -23.08 -12.82
CA PRO A 250 -5.60 -22.81 -11.57
C PRO A 250 -5.29 -21.32 -11.33
N GLY A 251 -5.38 -20.47 -12.35
CA GLY A 251 -5.05 -19.05 -12.25
C GLY A 251 -6.00 -18.13 -13.00
N THR A 252 -6.01 -16.87 -12.57
CA THR A 252 -6.70 -15.76 -13.24
C THR A 252 -5.71 -14.61 -13.46
N LEU A 253 -5.62 -14.11 -14.69
CA LEU A 253 -4.74 -13.02 -15.09
C LEU A 253 -5.57 -11.77 -15.37
N HIS A 254 -5.04 -10.61 -15.04
CA HIS A 254 -5.51 -9.36 -15.62
C HIS A 254 -4.92 -9.20 -17.02
N TRP A 255 -5.56 -8.35 -17.82
CA TRP A 255 -5.25 -8.17 -19.23
C TRP A 255 -5.83 -6.83 -19.68
N VAL A 256 -5.40 -6.35 -20.85
CA VAL A 256 -6.02 -5.19 -21.52
C VAL A 256 -6.09 -5.44 -23.02
N SER A 257 -7.08 -4.87 -23.71
CA SER A 257 -7.22 -4.95 -25.17
C SER A 257 -6.24 -4.01 -25.87
N ALA A 258 -5.45 -4.54 -26.81
CA ALA A 258 -4.34 -3.81 -27.42
C ALA A 258 -4.78 -2.55 -28.19
N ALA A 259 -5.94 -2.60 -28.85
CA ALA A 259 -6.47 -1.49 -29.63
C ALA A 259 -7.10 -0.37 -28.78
N HIS A 260 -7.41 -0.65 -27.51
CA HIS A 260 -8.20 0.26 -26.66
C HIS A 260 -7.46 0.70 -25.40
N ALA A 261 -6.35 0.03 -25.06
CA ALA A 261 -5.58 0.36 -23.88
C ALA A 261 -4.94 1.75 -24.00
N VAL A 262 -4.92 2.47 -22.88
CA VAL A 262 -4.34 3.80 -22.77
C VAL A 262 -2.89 3.64 -22.29
N PRO A 263 -1.89 4.19 -23.00
CA PRO A 263 -0.50 4.18 -22.54
C PRO A 263 -0.36 5.06 -21.30
N VAL A 264 0.35 4.54 -20.29
CA VAL A 264 0.57 5.24 -19.02
C VAL A 264 2.02 5.09 -18.57
N GLU A 265 2.54 6.10 -17.89
CA GLU A 265 3.77 5.97 -17.12
C GLU A 265 3.43 5.45 -15.72
N VAL A 266 4.14 4.42 -15.27
CA VAL A 266 3.99 3.88 -13.91
C VAL A 266 5.32 3.94 -13.18
N ARG A 267 5.31 4.53 -11.99
CA ARG A 267 6.47 4.66 -11.12
C ARG A 267 6.34 3.70 -9.94
N ILE A 268 7.24 2.75 -9.90
CA ILE A 268 7.29 1.68 -8.92
C ILE A 268 8.31 2.08 -7.86
N TYR A 269 7.82 2.50 -6.70
CA TYR A 269 8.68 2.84 -5.56
C TYR A 269 8.96 1.61 -4.69
N ASP A 270 10.17 1.57 -4.14
CA ASP A 270 10.61 0.64 -3.10
C ASP A 270 11.29 1.44 -1.96
N ARG A 271 11.77 0.75 -0.93
CA ARG A 271 12.52 1.34 0.18
C ARG A 271 13.68 2.17 -0.35
N LEU A 272 13.88 3.38 0.20
CA LEU A 272 14.94 4.30 -0.25
C LEU A 272 16.33 3.76 0.09
N PHE A 273 16.47 3.08 1.22
CA PHE A 273 17.72 2.50 1.70
C PHE A 273 17.66 0.98 1.66
N GLN A 274 18.80 0.34 1.36
CA GLN A 274 18.94 -1.12 1.37
C GLN A 274 19.26 -1.69 2.77
N VAL A 275 19.65 -0.81 3.71
CA VAL A 275 19.94 -1.15 5.11
C VAL A 275 18.76 -0.81 6.01
N GLU A 276 18.54 -1.61 7.05
CA GLU A 276 17.40 -1.45 7.97
C GLU A 276 17.50 -0.18 8.84
N ARG A 277 18.71 0.21 9.23
CA ARG A 277 18.97 1.35 10.13
C ARG A 277 19.98 2.34 9.52
N PRO A 278 19.62 3.04 8.43
CA PRO A 278 20.52 3.99 7.74
C PRO A 278 20.86 5.21 8.62
N ASP A 279 20.13 5.40 9.72
CA ASP A 279 20.40 6.42 10.72
C ASP A 279 21.66 6.14 11.53
N LEU A 280 22.05 4.87 11.70
CA LEU A 280 23.19 4.42 12.52
C LEU A 280 24.48 4.18 11.71
N GLU A 281 24.37 4.13 10.39
CA GLU A 281 25.52 3.90 9.51
C GLU A 281 26.40 5.15 9.37
N GLU A 282 27.73 4.92 9.35
CA GLU A 282 28.74 5.96 9.10
C GLU A 282 29.03 6.15 7.60
N ALA A 283 28.64 5.19 6.76
CA ALA A 283 28.87 5.23 5.32
C ALA A 283 28.10 6.38 4.65
N PRO A 284 28.61 6.92 3.52
CA PRO A 284 27.88 7.89 2.70
C PRO A 284 26.53 7.34 2.24
N PHE A 285 25.49 8.20 2.14
CA PHE A 285 24.16 7.75 1.73
C PHE A 285 24.16 7.09 0.36
N GLU A 286 25.01 7.57 -0.54
CA GLU A 286 25.17 7.04 -1.89
C GLU A 286 25.44 5.52 -1.90
N GLU A 287 26.09 4.99 -0.87
CA GLU A 287 26.38 3.55 -0.70
C GLU A 287 25.24 2.79 0.01
N LEU A 288 24.38 3.50 0.73
CA LEU A 288 23.25 2.93 1.49
C LEU A 288 21.94 2.95 0.71
N LEU A 289 21.86 3.72 -0.38
CA LEU A 289 20.68 3.84 -1.20
C LEU A 289 20.38 2.53 -1.93
N ASN A 290 19.08 2.21 -2.01
CA ASN A 290 18.58 1.15 -2.86
C ASN A 290 18.52 1.67 -4.31
N PRO A 291 19.32 1.10 -5.25
CA PRO A 291 19.28 1.51 -6.65
C PRO A 291 17.95 1.15 -7.32
N GLN A 292 17.19 0.21 -6.77
CA GLN A 292 15.82 -0.13 -7.19
C GLN A 292 14.74 0.66 -6.44
N SER A 293 15.08 1.72 -5.69
CA SER A 293 14.10 2.53 -4.95
C SER A 293 13.04 3.22 -5.83
N LEU A 294 13.34 3.38 -7.12
CA LEU A 294 12.40 3.84 -8.14
C LEU A 294 12.69 3.13 -9.46
N GLU A 295 11.66 2.50 -10.02
CA GLU A 295 11.64 2.04 -11.39
C GLU A 295 10.51 2.75 -12.16
N THR A 296 10.83 3.34 -13.31
CA THR A 296 9.86 4.03 -14.17
C THR A 296 9.55 3.17 -15.39
N LEU A 297 8.28 2.84 -15.58
CA LEU A 297 7.75 2.07 -16.69
C LEU A 297 6.99 2.99 -17.63
N THR A 298 7.49 3.17 -18.85
CA THR A 298 6.85 4.04 -19.86
C THR A 298 5.95 3.29 -20.84
N GLY A 299 5.98 1.96 -20.81
CA GLY A 299 5.23 1.09 -21.72
C GLY A 299 4.03 0.40 -21.07
N SER A 300 3.59 0.85 -19.90
CA SER A 300 2.45 0.26 -19.21
C SER A 300 1.13 0.64 -19.90
N LEU A 301 0.15 -0.25 -19.80
CA LEU A 301 -1.12 -0.15 -20.54
C LEU A 301 -2.30 -0.27 -19.57
N LEU A 302 -3.13 0.77 -19.52
CA LEU A 302 -4.30 0.88 -18.65
C LEU A 302 -5.59 0.61 -19.44
N GLU A 303 -6.59 -0.02 -18.83
CA GLU A 303 -7.90 -0.13 -19.46
C GLU A 303 -8.55 1.27 -19.64
N PRO A 304 -9.31 1.51 -20.72
CA PRO A 304 -9.74 2.85 -21.10
C PRO A 304 -10.64 3.53 -20.05
N ALA A 305 -11.51 2.79 -19.38
CA ALA A 305 -12.41 3.32 -18.35
C ALA A 305 -11.65 3.95 -17.16
N ALA A 306 -10.42 3.51 -16.89
CA ALA A 306 -9.62 4.00 -15.77
C ALA A 306 -8.84 5.29 -16.09
N ALA A 307 -8.86 5.75 -17.35
CA ALA A 307 -8.31 7.06 -17.72
C ALA A 307 -9.18 8.22 -17.23
N ASP A 308 -10.48 7.99 -17.03
CA ASP A 308 -11.43 9.02 -16.59
C ASP A 308 -11.05 9.58 -15.19
N PRO A 309 -10.76 10.89 -15.05
CA PRO A 309 -10.52 11.51 -13.76
C PRO A 309 -11.69 11.39 -12.77
N ALA A 310 -12.93 11.18 -13.25
CA ALA A 310 -14.11 11.00 -12.39
C ALA A 310 -14.04 9.74 -11.52
N LEU A 311 -13.21 8.76 -11.89
CA LEU A 311 -12.99 7.55 -11.10
C LEU A 311 -12.19 7.81 -9.81
N GLY A 312 -11.57 9.00 -9.72
CA GLY A 312 -10.70 9.42 -8.63
C GLY A 312 -9.23 9.13 -8.88
N ASP A 313 -8.39 9.68 -8.01
CA ASP A 313 -6.94 9.62 -8.18
C ASP A 313 -6.31 8.32 -7.67
N TRP A 314 -6.98 7.60 -6.76
CA TRP A 314 -6.53 6.31 -6.25
C TRP A 314 -7.22 5.16 -6.96
N LEU A 315 -6.43 4.25 -7.50
CA LEU A 315 -6.90 3.04 -8.18
C LEU A 315 -6.16 1.83 -7.63
N GLN A 316 -6.84 0.68 -7.55
CA GLN A 316 -6.17 -0.59 -7.38
C GLN A 316 -5.98 -1.24 -8.75
N PHE A 317 -4.73 -1.35 -9.19
CA PHE A 317 -4.41 -2.15 -10.38
C PHE A 317 -4.41 -3.61 -9.93
N GLU A 318 -5.37 -4.39 -10.43
CA GLU A 318 -5.58 -5.75 -9.97
C GLU A 318 -4.28 -6.57 -10.07
N ARG A 319 -3.98 -7.31 -9.00
CA ARG A 319 -2.75 -8.11 -8.80
C ARG A 319 -1.43 -7.31 -8.69
N GLN A 320 -1.42 -6.01 -8.99
CA GLN A 320 -0.20 -5.20 -8.98
C GLN A 320 -0.02 -4.38 -7.70
N GLY A 321 -1.09 -3.75 -7.21
CA GLY A 321 -0.99 -2.85 -6.05
C GLY A 321 -2.01 -1.72 -6.08
N TYR A 322 -1.77 -0.76 -5.21
CA TYR A 322 -2.51 0.49 -5.16
C TYR A 322 -1.67 1.60 -5.79
N PHE A 323 -2.29 2.39 -6.64
CA PHE A 323 -1.67 3.41 -7.45
C PHE A 323 -2.40 4.73 -7.26
N PHE A 324 -1.65 5.82 -7.32
CA PHE A 324 -2.13 7.17 -7.20
C PHE A 324 -1.69 7.97 -8.43
N ARG A 325 -2.64 8.67 -9.06
CA ARG A 325 -2.36 9.58 -10.17
C ARG A 325 -1.46 10.71 -9.66
N ASP A 326 -0.25 10.83 -10.20
CA ASP A 326 0.73 11.79 -9.70
C ASP A 326 0.21 13.23 -9.93
N PRO A 327 0.05 14.04 -8.87
CA PRO A 327 -0.61 15.34 -8.98
C PRO A 327 0.26 16.42 -9.61
N VAL A 328 1.54 16.13 -9.88
CA VAL A 328 2.52 17.08 -10.42
C VAL A 328 2.78 16.81 -11.90
N ASP A 329 3.01 15.55 -12.26
CA ASP A 329 3.49 15.15 -13.59
C ASP A 329 2.38 14.54 -14.47
N SER A 330 1.25 14.13 -13.91
CA SER A 330 0.14 13.57 -14.69
C SER A 330 -0.67 14.68 -15.37
N THR A 331 -0.90 14.54 -16.67
CA THR A 331 -1.79 15.41 -17.46
C THR A 331 -2.85 14.57 -18.18
N PRO A 332 -3.89 15.18 -18.78
CA PRO A 332 -4.87 14.45 -19.60
C PRO A 332 -4.24 13.69 -20.78
N GLU A 333 -3.14 14.19 -21.34
CA GLU A 333 -2.43 13.60 -22.48
C GLU A 333 -1.37 12.57 -22.06
N ARG A 334 -0.89 12.67 -20.82
CA ARG A 334 0.14 11.79 -20.26
C ARG A 334 -0.22 11.44 -18.83
N LEU A 335 -0.86 10.28 -18.66
CA LEU A 335 -1.18 9.75 -17.35
C LEU A 335 0.08 9.18 -16.68
N VAL A 336 0.33 9.63 -15.44
CA VAL A 336 1.44 9.17 -14.61
C VAL A 336 0.88 8.63 -13.31
N PHE A 337 1.23 7.39 -12.96
CA PHE A 337 0.78 6.74 -11.72
C PHE A 337 1.96 6.36 -10.83
N ASN A 338 1.89 6.75 -9.56
CA ASN A 338 2.80 6.33 -8.51
C ASN A 338 2.24 5.07 -7.82
N ARG A 339 3.04 4.01 -7.67
CA ARG A 339 2.66 2.90 -6.81
C ARG A 339 2.74 3.34 -5.36
N THR A 340 1.58 3.48 -4.71
CA THR A 340 1.50 3.83 -3.29
C THR A 340 2.05 2.68 -2.44
N VAL A 341 1.47 1.48 -2.61
CA VAL A 341 1.86 0.27 -1.88
C VAL A 341 1.49 -0.99 -2.68
N ALA A 342 2.30 -2.04 -2.59
CA ALA A 342 2.01 -3.34 -3.20
C ALA A 342 0.85 -4.05 -2.46
N LEU A 343 0.24 -5.07 -3.09
CA LEU A 343 -0.87 -5.83 -2.45
C LEU A 343 -0.43 -6.66 -1.26
N ARG A 344 0.82 -7.13 -1.27
CA ARG A 344 1.44 -7.92 -0.22
C ARG A 344 2.85 -7.43 -0.01
N ASP A 345 3.35 -7.64 1.19
CA ASP A 345 4.75 -7.39 1.49
C ASP A 345 5.64 -8.36 0.71
N SER A 346 6.67 -7.83 0.07
CA SER A 346 7.67 -8.58 -0.70
C SER A 346 8.98 -8.77 0.07
N TRP A 347 9.15 -8.03 1.17
CA TRP A 347 10.33 -7.95 2.04
C TRP A 347 10.21 -8.86 3.26
N ALA A 348 9.70 -10.09 3.07
CA ALA A 348 9.94 -11.15 4.05
C ALA A 348 11.38 -11.67 3.88
N PRO A 349 12.17 -11.80 4.97
CA PRO A 349 13.44 -12.53 4.94
C PRO A 349 13.20 -13.92 4.35
N GLU A 350 14.15 -14.47 3.58
CA GLU A 350 14.00 -15.78 2.90
C GLU A 350 13.52 -16.91 3.83
N ALA A 351 13.79 -16.82 5.13
CA ALA A 351 13.31 -17.74 6.15
C ALA A 351 11.77 -17.77 6.36
N GLN A 352 11.05 -16.69 6.04
CA GLN A 352 9.57 -16.62 6.15
C GLN A 352 8.83 -16.91 4.83
N LYS A 353 9.51 -16.83 3.68
CA LYS A 353 8.91 -17.23 2.37
C LYS A 353 8.64 -18.73 2.27
N ALA A 354 9.29 -19.56 3.10
CA ALA A 354 9.07 -21.00 3.19
C ALA A 354 7.84 -21.41 4.03
N ALA A 355 7.16 -20.47 4.70
CA ALA A 355 6.12 -20.78 5.69
C ALA A 355 4.74 -20.12 5.43
N ALA A 356 4.39 -19.84 4.17
CA ALA A 356 3.00 -19.53 3.82
C ALA A 356 2.25 -20.84 3.49
N PRO A 357 1.19 -21.22 4.23
CA PRO A 357 0.46 -22.43 3.90
C PRO A 357 -0.37 -22.22 2.64
N ALA A 358 -0.27 -23.22 1.75
CA ALA A 358 -1.16 -23.39 0.61
C ALA A 358 -2.61 -23.47 1.08
N ALA A 359 -3.51 -22.84 0.32
CA ALA A 359 -4.94 -22.88 0.54
C ALA A 359 -5.45 -24.33 0.67
N ALA A 360 -6.05 -24.67 1.81
CA ALA A 360 -6.77 -25.92 2.00
C ALA A 360 -8.27 -25.62 2.09
N SER A 361 -9.03 -26.17 1.14
CA SER A 361 -10.49 -26.26 1.19
C SER A 361 -10.93 -27.25 2.28
N PRO A 362 -12.12 -27.10 2.88
CA PRO A 362 -12.51 -27.87 4.06
C PRO A 362 -13.02 -29.25 3.67
N ALA A 363 -12.38 -30.30 4.20
CA ALA A 363 -12.92 -31.65 4.22
C ALA A 363 -12.78 -32.24 5.62
N ALA A 364 -13.85 -32.85 6.09
CA ALA A 364 -14.04 -33.36 7.44
C ALA A 364 -13.11 -34.51 7.80
N SER A 365 -12.53 -34.47 9.00
CA SER A 365 -12.28 -35.68 9.80
C SER A 365 -12.19 -35.33 11.27
N ALA A 366 -13.06 -35.94 12.07
CA ALA A 366 -13.11 -35.82 13.50
C ALA A 366 -11.88 -36.47 14.16
N SER A 367 -11.20 -35.73 15.05
CA SER A 367 -10.61 -36.36 16.24
C SER A 367 -10.61 -35.39 17.43
N ARG A 368 -10.88 -36.00 18.57
CA ARG A 368 -11.33 -35.51 19.88
C ARG A 368 -10.26 -34.66 20.61
N ALA A 369 -10.62 -33.44 21.03
CA ALA A 369 -9.89 -32.66 22.04
C ALA A 369 -10.66 -32.64 23.39
N PRO A 370 -9.99 -32.45 24.54
CA PRO A 370 -10.61 -32.56 25.86
C PRO A 370 -11.51 -31.35 26.17
N LYS A 371 -12.60 -31.59 26.93
CA LYS A 371 -13.55 -30.55 27.35
C LYS A 371 -12.89 -29.45 28.19
N PRO A 372 -13.27 -28.17 28.01
CA PRO A 372 -12.90 -27.11 28.94
C PRO A 372 -13.72 -27.21 30.25
N PRO A 373 -13.22 -26.68 31.37
CA PRO A 373 -13.97 -26.62 32.62
C PRO A 373 -15.15 -25.65 32.51
N LYS A 374 -16.23 -25.96 33.25
CA LYS A 374 -17.46 -25.17 33.33
C LYS A 374 -17.19 -23.76 33.84
N GLU A 375 -17.56 -22.75 33.07
CA GLU A 375 -17.74 -21.39 33.56
C GLU A 375 -18.92 -21.35 34.54
N THR A 376 -18.66 -20.82 35.73
CA THR A 376 -19.66 -20.35 36.68
C THR A 376 -20.24 -19.03 36.19
N GLU A 377 -21.57 -18.99 36.02
CA GLU A 377 -22.32 -17.75 35.77
C GLU A 377 -22.01 -16.71 36.86
N ALA A 378 -21.36 -15.62 36.49
CA ALA A 378 -21.30 -14.42 37.31
C ALA A 378 -22.64 -13.69 37.21
N LYS A 379 -23.32 -13.51 38.35
CA LYS A 379 -24.51 -12.65 38.46
C LYS A 379 -24.16 -11.22 38.05
N ALA A 380 -24.98 -10.62 37.20
CA ALA A 380 -24.95 -9.18 36.95
C ALA A 380 -25.17 -8.40 38.27
N PRO A 381 -24.48 -7.27 38.49
CA PRO A 381 -24.68 -6.46 39.69
C PRO A 381 -26.08 -5.82 39.69
N GLU A 382 -26.69 -5.74 40.87
CA GLU A 382 -27.98 -5.09 41.07
C GLU A 382 -27.88 -3.57 40.85
N PRO A 383 -28.95 -2.92 40.35
CA PRO A 383 -28.94 -1.48 40.12
C PRO A 383 -28.83 -0.70 41.45
N LEU A 384 -28.11 0.42 41.39
CA LEU A 384 -27.91 1.33 42.53
C LEU A 384 -29.25 1.80 43.10
N THR A 385 -29.30 1.90 44.42
CA THR A 385 -30.45 2.41 45.16
C THR A 385 -30.59 3.92 44.99
N ALA A 386 -31.80 4.45 45.24
CA ALA A 386 -32.07 5.89 45.15
C ALA A 386 -31.16 6.72 46.07
N GLU A 387 -30.76 6.16 47.21
CA GLU A 387 -29.88 6.79 48.20
C GLU A 387 -28.41 6.86 47.70
N GLU A 388 -27.95 5.85 46.95
CA GLU A 388 -26.62 5.85 46.32
C GLU A 388 -26.53 6.80 45.12
N LEU A 389 -27.64 6.96 44.38
CA LEU A 389 -27.73 7.95 43.30
C LEU A 389 -27.74 9.39 43.82
N GLU A 390 -28.31 9.62 45.02
CA GLU A 390 -28.34 10.94 45.66
C GLU A 390 -26.96 11.35 46.21
N GLN A 391 -26.15 10.39 46.68
CA GLN A 391 -24.76 10.63 47.10
C GLN A 391 -23.81 10.92 45.92
N LEU A 392 -24.08 10.35 44.74
CA LEU A 392 -23.31 10.62 43.52
C LEU A 392 -23.62 11.99 42.90
N ALA A 393 -24.76 12.61 43.22
CA ALA A 393 -25.14 13.93 42.72
C ALA A 393 -24.47 15.10 43.49
N HIS A 394 -23.77 14.81 44.59
CA HIS A 394 -23.05 15.78 45.40
C HIS A 394 -21.52 15.67 45.33
N LEU A 395 -21.00 14.88 44.38
CA LEU A 395 -19.63 14.91 43.87
C LEU A 395 -19.62 15.59 42.51
#